data_AF-A0A7D5T462-F1
#
_entry.id   AF-A0A7D5T462-F1
#
_cell.length_a   1.000
_cell.length_b   1.000
_cell.length_c   1.000
_cell.angle_alpha   90.00
_cell.angle_beta   90.00
_cell.angle_gamma   90.00
#
_symmetry.space_group_name_H-M   'P 1'
#
loop_
_entity.id
_entity.type
_entity.pdbx_description
1 polymer ?
#
loop_
_entity_poly.entity_id
_entity_poly.type
_entity_poly.pdbx_seq_one_letter_code
_entity_poly.pdbx_strand_id
1 'polypeptide(L)' 'MNKTDFFQALTLWFVVLIFLQTASADFGGPLEPVIAIVAIGLTYLIPLYLLIEAGAKLADD' A
#
# COMPACT_ATOMS: atom_id res chain seq x y z
N MET A 1 -13.86 8.77 4.54
CA MET A 1 -13.74 7.70 3.51
C MET A 1 -15.03 6.88 3.43
N ASN A 2 -15.53 6.57 2.22
CA ASN A 2 -16.68 5.66 2.10
C ASN A 2 -16.21 4.18 2.21
N LYS A 3 -17.15 3.25 2.40
CA LYS A 3 -16.81 1.82 2.61
C LYS A 3 -16.06 1.22 1.41
N THR A 4 -16.41 1.61 0.19
CA THR A 4 -15.79 1.12 -1.04
C THR A 4 -14.34 1.54 -1.15
N ASP A 5 -14.06 2.82 -0.90
CA ASP A 5 -12.71 3.40 -0.93
C ASP A 5 -11.77 2.70 0.08
N PHE A 6 -12.30 2.37 1.28
CA PHE A 6 -11.53 1.63 2.30
C PHE A 6 -11.09 0.26 1.77
N PHE A 7 -12.03 -0.51 1.20
CA PHE A 7 -11.70 -1.84 0.67
C PHE A 7 -10.81 -1.77 -0.57
N GLN A 8 -10.94 -0.72 -1.40
CA GLN A 8 -10.03 -0.50 -2.52
C GLN A 8 -8.61 -0.22 -2.05
N ALA A 9 -8.43 0.68 -1.08
CA ALA A 9 -7.12 0.96 -0.50
C ALA A 9 -6.51 -0.28 0.18
N LEU A 10 -7.32 -1.07 0.90
CA LEU A 10 -6.88 -2.33 1.49
C LEU A 10 -6.46 -3.36 0.43
N THR A 11 -7.21 -3.45 -0.67
CA THR A 11 -6.88 -4.32 -1.82
C THR A 11 -5.58 -3.87 -2.49
N LEU A 12 -5.39 -2.56 -2.66
CA LEU A 12 -4.16 -2.00 -3.23
C LEU A 12 -2.95 -2.31 -2.34
N TRP A 13 -3.11 -2.19 -1.02
CA TRP A 13 -2.07 -2.61 -0.07
C TRP A 13 -1.73 -4.10 -0.22
N PHE A 14 -2.75 -4.97 -0.28
CA PHE A 14 -2.55 -6.40 -0.52
C PHE A 14 -1.80 -6.67 -1.83
N VAL A 15 -2.17 -6.00 -2.93
CA VAL A 15 -1.48 -6.14 -4.22
C VAL A 15 -0.01 -5.73 -4.14
N VAL A 16 0.30 -4.64 -3.43
CA VAL A 16 1.70 -4.19 -3.20
C VAL A 16 2.51 -5.24 -2.44
N LEU A 17 1.92 -5.86 -1.41
CA LEU A 17 2.58 -6.93 -0.65
C LEU A 17 2.86 -8.17 -1.51
N ILE A 18 1.88 -8.59 -2.33
CA ILE A 18 2.06 -9.71 -3.27
C ILE A 18 3.12 -9.37 -4.31
N PHE A 19 3.12 -8.14 -4.84
CA PHE A 19 4.15 -7.67 -5.75
C PHE A 19 5.54 -7.81 -5.11
N LEU A 20 5.76 -7.31 -3.90
CA LEU A 20 7.06 -7.41 -3.22
C LEU A 20 7.50 -8.86 -2.93
N GLN A 21 6.57 -9.78 -2.68
CA GLN A 21 6.90 -11.19 -2.41
C GLN A 21 7.16 -12.01 -3.67
N THR A 22 6.52 -11.66 -4.79
CA THR A 22 6.59 -12.40 -6.06
C THR A 22 7.56 -11.77 -7.05
N ALA A 23 7.98 -10.54 -6.77
CA ALA A 23 9.01 -9.83 -7.48
C ALA A 23 10.32 -10.64 -7.57
N SER A 24 10.80 -10.86 -8.78
CA SER A 24 12.16 -11.35 -9.03
C SER A 24 13.18 -10.39 -8.43
N ALA A 25 14.26 -10.89 -7.85
CA ALA A 25 15.34 -10.04 -7.33
C ALA A 25 16.15 -9.31 -8.44
N ASP A 26 15.90 -9.63 -9.71
CA ASP A 26 16.51 -8.99 -10.87
C ASP A 26 15.39 -8.72 -11.88
N PHE A 27 14.99 -7.45 -11.98
CA PHE A 27 14.02 -7.00 -12.99
C PHE A 27 14.73 -6.44 -14.23
N GLY A 28 16.06 -6.36 -14.21
CA GLY A 28 16.88 -5.98 -15.35
C GLY A 28 16.51 -4.60 -15.89
N GLY A 29 16.87 -3.52 -15.20
CA GLY A 29 16.78 -2.19 -15.81
C GLY A 29 16.89 -1.01 -14.86
N PRO A 30 17.08 0.21 -15.40
CA PRO A 30 17.24 1.44 -14.61
C PRO A 30 15.99 1.84 -13.81
N LEU A 31 14.83 1.25 -14.10
CA LEU A 31 13.57 1.51 -13.37
C LEU A 31 13.42 0.66 -12.11
N GLU A 32 14.16 -0.44 -11.98
CA GLU A 32 14.10 -1.34 -10.83
C GLU A 32 14.20 -0.62 -9.47
N PRO A 33 15.22 0.24 -9.20
CA PRO A 33 15.31 0.92 -7.92
C PRO A 33 14.14 1.87 -7.67
N VAL A 34 13.58 2.49 -8.71
CA VAL A 34 12.43 3.40 -8.60
C VAL A 34 11.18 2.62 -8.19
N ILE A 35 10.93 1.48 -8.83
CA ILE A 35 9.81 0.60 -8.51
C ILE A 35 9.93 0.07 -7.09
N ALA A 36 11.13 -0.34 -6.67
CA ALA A 36 11.40 -0.83 -5.33
C ALA A 36 11.09 0.24 -4.26
N ILE A 37 11.55 1.48 -4.45
CA ILE A 37 11.28 2.59 -3.54
C ILE A 37 9.79 2.87 -3.43
N VAL A 38 9.08 2.90 -4.55
CA VAL A 38 7.62 3.13 -4.57
C VAL A 38 6.88 2.00 -3.86
N ALA A 39 7.21 0.74 -4.15
CA ALA A 39 6.56 -0.42 -3.52
C ALA A 39 6.78 -0.48 -2.01
N ILE A 40 8.01 -0.19 -1.55
CA ILE A 40 8.32 -0.09 -0.12
C ILE A 40 7.55 1.08 0.50
N GLY A 41 7.51 2.24 -0.14
CA GLY A 41 6.75 3.40 0.34
C GLY A 41 5.26 3.08 0.51
N LEU A 42 4.64 2.47 -0.50
CA LEU A 42 3.23 2.07 -0.47
C LEU A 42 2.94 1.04 0.64
N THR A 43 3.89 0.15 0.94
CA THR A 43 3.76 -0.84 2.02
C THR A 43 3.51 -0.20 3.38
N TYR A 44 4.07 0.99 3.63
CA TYR A 44 3.89 1.71 4.89
C TYR A 44 2.84 2.83 4.82
N LEU A 45 2.76 3.55 3.69
CA LEU A 45 1.86 4.69 3.55
C LEU A 45 0.39 4.28 3.52
N ILE A 46 0.04 3.19 2.84
CA ILE A 46 -1.36 2.75 2.74
C ILE A 46 -1.92 2.28 4.08
N PRO A 47 -1.27 1.39 4.85
CA PRO A 47 -1.81 0.99 6.15
C PRO A 47 -1.83 2.15 7.14
N LEU A 48 -0.85 3.06 7.09
CA LEU A 48 -0.89 4.28 7.90
C LEU A 48 -2.12 5.13 7.56
N TYR A 49 -2.40 5.36 6.28
CA TYR A 49 -3.59 6.07 5.82
C TYR A 49 -4.88 5.39 6.32
N LEU A 50 -4.98 4.05 6.17
CA LEU A 50 -6.13 3.29 6.65
C LEU A 50 -6.32 3.38 8.17
N LEU A 51 -5.22 3.35 8.94
CA LEU A 51 -5.24 3.47 10.40
C LEU A 51 -5.68 4.86 10.86
N ILE A 52 -5.18 5.92 10.22
CA ILE A 52 -5.58 7.30 10.54
C ILE A 52 -7.08 7.48 10.30
N GLU A 53 -7.60 7.02 9.17
CA GLU A 53 -9.02 7.13 8.85
C GLU A 53 -9.88 6.30 9.80
N ALA A 54 -9.48 5.06 10.10
CA ALA A 54 -10.19 4.21 11.04
C ALA A 54 -10.21 4.83 12.45
N GLY A 55 -9.09 5.40 12.89
CA GLY A 55 -8.97 6.10 14.17
C GLY A 55 -9.82 7.37 14.23
N ALA A 56 -9.81 8.19 13.17
CA ALA A 56 -10.65 9.39 13.08
C ALA A 56 -12.14 9.03 13.16
N LYS A 57 -12.56 8.01 12.41
CA LYS A 57 -13.94 7.54 12.45
C LYS A 57 -14.37 7.05 13.83
N LEU A 58 -13.49 6.36 14.54
CA LEU A 58 -13.77 5.90 15.92
C LEU A 58 -13.77 7.02 16.95
N ALA A 59 -13.07 8.13 16.68
CA ALA A 59 -13.05 9.29 17.58
C ALA A 59 -14.26 10.21 17.38
N ASP A 60 -14.87 10.17 16.20
CA ASP A 60 -16.07 10.95 15.85
C ASP A 60 -17.40 10.25 16.22
N ASP A 61 -17.37 8.95 16.58
CA ASP A 61 -18.49 8.13 17.07
C ASP A 61 -18.63 8.18 18.60
#